data_AF-A0A7S2MV68-F1
#
_entry.id   AF-A0A7S2MV68-F1
#
_cell.length_a   1.000
_cell.length_b   1.000
_cell.length_c   1.000
_cell.angle_alpha   90.00
_cell.angle_beta   90.00
_cell.angle_gamma   90.00
#
_symmetry.space_group_name_H-M   'P 1'
#
loop_
_entity.id
_entity.type
_entity.pdbx_description
1 polymer ?
#
loop_
_entity_poly.entity_id
_entity_poly.type
_entity_poly.pdbx_seq_one_letter_code
_entity_poly.pdbx_strand_id
1 'polypeptide(L)'
;GEALASGDHDFTVKVDAKPLRWGVLYAFQFSLAAAFSLVGHFRTPPPLGQPLAALRYAIFSCSDWRYGYFTAYGKAADVAVDFWLHLGDFYYEYGNGKHGSESTDFRLGLDPLHDLVSLDDYRRRHAQYRTDRDLQRLAAAAPMIPIWDDHEVANDDWMHGAQNHQP
;
A
#
# COMPACT_ATOMS: atom_id res chain seq x y z
N GLY A 1 -6.94 4.84 -22.25
CA GLY A 1 -6.74 3.40 -22.54
C GLY A 1 -7.80 2.63 -21.80
N GLU A 2 -7.98 1.36 -22.13
CA GLU A 2 -8.93 0.46 -21.47
C GLU A 2 -8.17 -0.72 -20.83
N ALA A 3 -8.69 -1.26 -19.74
CA ALA A 3 -8.16 -2.43 -19.06
C ALA A 3 -9.29 -3.22 -18.39
N LEU A 4 -9.14 -4.54 -18.29
CA LEU A 4 -10.14 -5.41 -17.70
C LEU A 4 -9.83 -5.64 -16.21
N ALA A 5 -10.86 -5.55 -15.38
CA ALA A 5 -10.85 -5.99 -13.99
C ALA A 5 -11.76 -7.22 -13.86
N SER A 6 -11.25 -8.34 -13.34
CA SER A 6 -12.02 -9.58 -13.17
C SER A 6 -12.07 -10.02 -11.71
N GLY A 7 -13.07 -10.83 -11.36
CA GLY A 7 -13.21 -11.39 -10.01
C GLY A 7 -12.03 -12.27 -9.59
N ASP A 8 -11.39 -12.97 -10.53
CA ASP A 8 -10.21 -13.79 -10.27
C ASP A 8 -9.04 -12.98 -9.66
N HIS A 9 -9.00 -11.68 -9.95
CA HIS A 9 -7.99 -10.72 -9.47
C HIS A 9 -8.58 -9.67 -8.52
N ASP A 10 -9.68 -9.98 -7.84
CA ASP A 10 -10.33 -9.09 -6.88
C ASP A 10 -10.66 -7.71 -7.48
N PHE A 11 -11.05 -7.70 -8.76
CA PHE A 11 -11.33 -6.49 -9.54
C PHE A 11 -10.19 -5.45 -9.54
N THR A 12 -8.95 -5.90 -9.35
CA THR A 12 -7.76 -5.06 -9.47
C THR A 12 -7.38 -4.83 -10.93
N VAL A 13 -7.00 -3.60 -11.27
CA VAL A 13 -6.49 -3.21 -12.60
C VAL A 13 -5.02 -2.81 -12.50
N LYS A 14 -4.21 -3.30 -13.44
CA LYS A 14 -2.82 -2.87 -13.63
C LYS A 14 -2.61 -2.42 -15.08
N VAL A 15 -2.02 -1.24 -15.26
CA VAL A 15 -1.72 -0.67 -16.58
C VAL A 15 -0.27 -0.25 -16.64
N ASP A 16 0.48 -0.78 -17.61
CA ASP A 16 1.82 -0.32 -17.94
C ASP A 16 1.72 0.86 -18.91
N ALA A 17 1.64 2.08 -18.38
CA ALA A 17 1.50 3.29 -19.18
C ALA A 17 2.76 3.57 -20.02
N LYS A 18 2.68 3.38 -21.34
CA LYS A 18 3.75 3.67 -22.31
C LYS A 18 3.17 4.21 -23.63
N PRO A 19 3.89 5.09 -24.34
CA PRO A 19 5.17 5.70 -23.99
C PRO A 19 5.04 6.88 -23.01
N LEU A 20 6.07 7.12 -22.19
CA LEU A 20 6.19 8.29 -21.32
C LEU A 20 7.46 9.07 -21.65
N ARG A 21 7.45 10.38 -21.45
CA ARG A 21 8.62 11.26 -21.60
C ARG A 21 9.30 11.40 -20.24
N TRP A 22 10.64 11.35 -20.23
CA TRP A 22 11.46 11.55 -19.04
C TRP A 22 11.30 12.94 -18.42
N GLY A 23 11.43 13.04 -17.10
CA GLY A 23 11.34 14.30 -16.33
C GLY A 23 9.95 14.94 -16.25
N VAL A 24 8.91 14.33 -16.83
CA VAL A 24 7.57 14.90 -16.91
C VAL A 24 6.72 14.50 -15.71
N LEU A 25 5.97 15.47 -15.18
CA LEU A 25 4.90 15.24 -14.21
C LEU A 25 3.63 14.83 -14.97
N TYR A 26 3.08 13.68 -14.62
CA TYR A 26 1.84 13.14 -15.16
C TYR A 26 0.75 13.13 -14.09
N ALA A 27 -0.48 13.27 -14.54
CA ALA A 27 -1.67 12.96 -13.78
C ALA A 27 -2.41 11.81 -14.48
N PHE A 28 -3.05 10.93 -13.70
CA PHE A 28 -3.85 9.83 -14.21
C PHE A 28 -5.10 9.63 -13.35
N GLN A 29 -6.13 9.04 -13.94
CA GLN A 29 -7.38 8.70 -13.26
C GLN A 29 -8.00 7.47 -13.94
N PHE A 30 -8.67 6.63 -13.17
CA PHE A 30 -9.50 5.55 -13.68
C PHE A 30 -10.97 5.94 -13.61
N SER A 31 -11.76 5.46 -14.57
CA SER A 31 -13.21 5.61 -14.57
C SER A 31 -13.89 4.30 -14.90
N LEU A 32 -15.08 4.11 -14.32
CA LEU A 32 -15.98 3.00 -14.62
C LEU A 32 -17.41 3.55 -14.64
N ALA A 33 -18.03 3.59 -15.82
CA ALA A 33 -19.31 4.25 -16.03
C ALA A 33 -19.30 5.70 -15.51
N ALA A 34 -20.12 6.03 -14.50
CA ALA A 34 -20.18 7.36 -13.89
C ALA A 34 -19.22 7.55 -12.70
N ALA A 35 -18.50 6.51 -12.28
CA ALA A 35 -17.57 6.57 -11.16
C ALA A 35 -16.15 6.93 -11.61
N PHE A 36 -15.46 7.72 -10.79
CA PHE A 36 -14.09 8.16 -11.03
C PHE A 36 -13.23 7.90 -9.79
N SER A 37 -11.97 7.49 -9.99
CA SER A 37 -10.99 7.38 -8.90
C SER A 37 -10.50 8.76 -8.45
N LEU A 38 -9.72 8.80 -7.36
CA LEU A 38 -8.84 9.94 -7.10
C LEU A 38 -7.88 10.13 -8.30
N VAL A 39 -7.48 11.38 -8.54
CA VAL A 39 -6.45 11.70 -9.54
C VAL A 39 -5.09 11.43 -8.92
N GLY A 40 -4.37 10.47 -9.49
CA GLY A 40 -3.00 10.13 -9.11
C GLY A 40 -1.99 10.99 -9.87
N HIS A 41 -0.86 11.28 -9.24
CA HIS A 41 0.26 12.02 -9.82
C HIS A 41 1.55 11.23 -9.68
N PHE A 42 2.41 11.34 -10.69
CA PHE A 42 3.77 10.82 -10.62
C PHE A 42 4.69 11.58 -11.57
N ARG A 43 5.97 11.67 -11.24
CA ARG A 43 7.00 12.23 -12.12
C ARG A 43 7.90 11.10 -12.60
N THR A 44 8.08 10.99 -13.91
CA THR A 44 9.12 10.10 -14.45
C THR A 44 10.51 10.67 -14.14
N PRO A 45 11.53 9.83 -13.87
CA PRO A 45 12.88 10.32 -13.60
C PRO A 45 13.47 11.05 -14.82
N PRO A 46 14.54 11.84 -14.65
CA PRO A 46 15.30 12.38 -15.78
C PRO A 46 15.94 11.24 -16.60
N PRO A 47 16.35 11.49 -17.86
CA PRO A 47 17.08 10.50 -18.63
C PRO A 47 18.34 10.01 -17.90
N LEU A 48 18.70 8.75 -18.11
CA LEU A 48 19.91 8.16 -17.52
C LEU A 48 21.15 9.03 -17.81
N GLY A 49 21.97 9.27 -16.79
CA GLY A 49 23.18 10.07 -16.90
C GLY A 49 22.96 11.59 -16.83
N GLN A 50 21.71 12.07 -16.76
CA GLN A 50 21.46 13.49 -16.50
C GLN A 50 21.44 13.80 -15.00
N PRO A 51 21.95 14.97 -14.58
CA PRO A 51 21.93 15.37 -13.18
C PRO A 51 20.50 15.61 -12.69
N LEU A 52 20.22 15.14 -11.48
CA LEU A 52 18.99 15.45 -10.77
C LEU A 52 19.25 16.61 -9.80
N ALA A 53 18.48 17.69 -9.92
CA ALA A 53 18.67 18.88 -9.09
C ALA A 53 18.37 18.64 -7.60
N ALA A 54 17.34 17.86 -7.30
CA ALA A 54 16.96 17.43 -5.97
C ALA A 54 16.15 16.14 -6.04
N LEU A 55 16.25 15.32 -4.99
CA LEU A 55 15.39 14.16 -4.79
C LEU A 55 14.78 14.24 -3.39
N ARG A 56 13.45 14.11 -3.31
CA ARG A 56 12.75 13.98 -2.04
C ARG A 56 11.97 12.69 -2.04
N TYR A 57 12.20 11.84 -1.05
CA TYR A 57 11.45 10.60 -0.90
C TYR A 57 11.14 10.35 0.57
N ALA A 58 10.11 9.56 0.82
CA ALA A 58 9.77 9.07 2.15
C ALA A 58 10.01 7.56 2.23
N ILE A 59 10.24 7.07 3.44
CA ILE A 59 10.42 5.64 3.73
C ILE A 59 9.44 5.29 4.85
N PHE A 60 8.74 4.17 4.66
CA PHE A 60 7.82 3.60 5.63
C PHE A 60 8.08 2.09 5.77
N SER A 61 7.72 1.55 6.92
CA SER A 61 7.59 0.13 7.22
C SER A 61 6.66 -0.01 8.42
N CYS A 62 6.25 -1.24 8.74
CA CYS A 62 5.57 -1.59 10.00
C CYS A 62 4.31 -0.77 10.25
N SER A 63 3.34 -0.88 9.33
CA SER A 63 2.14 -0.03 9.30
C SER A 63 0.93 -0.65 10.01
N ASP A 64 1.10 -1.27 11.18
CA ASP A 64 0.01 -1.97 11.85
C ASP A 64 -1.20 -1.06 12.11
N TRP A 65 -2.32 -1.41 11.49
CA TRP A 65 -3.58 -0.69 11.59
C TRP A 65 -4.00 -0.45 13.04
N ARG A 66 -3.76 -1.40 13.93
CA ARG A 66 -4.20 -1.32 15.33
C ARG A 66 -3.44 -0.28 16.13
N TYR A 67 -2.19 -0.01 15.77
CA TYR A 67 -1.30 0.84 16.57
C TYR A 67 -1.39 2.33 16.24
N GLY A 68 -2.20 2.73 15.26
CA GLY A 68 -2.43 4.15 15.01
C GLY A 68 -3.18 4.47 13.73
N TYR A 69 -3.54 5.74 13.60
CA TYR A 69 -3.90 6.30 12.31
C TYR A 69 -2.65 6.58 11.49
N PHE A 70 -2.80 6.50 10.18
CA PHE A 70 -1.74 6.65 9.19
C PHE A 70 -1.34 8.11 8.94
N THR A 71 -1.37 8.95 9.98
CA THR A 71 -1.05 10.39 9.95
C THR A 71 0.32 10.67 9.33
N ALA A 72 1.31 9.77 9.53
CA ALA A 72 2.64 9.89 8.94
C ALA A 72 2.60 9.89 7.40
N TYR A 73 1.75 9.05 6.80
CA TYR A 73 1.51 9.05 5.35
C TYR A 73 0.92 10.38 4.89
N GLY A 74 -0.04 10.92 5.65
CA GLY A 74 -0.65 12.22 5.37
C GLY A 74 0.36 13.36 5.40
N LYS A 75 1.30 13.33 6.36
CA LYS A 75 2.39 14.32 6.43
C LYS A 75 3.37 14.20 5.27
N ALA A 76 3.67 13.00 4.79
CA ALA A 76 4.47 12.85 3.58
C ALA A 76 3.75 13.37 2.33
N ALA A 77 2.43 13.23 2.28
CA ALA A 77 1.63 13.79 1.18
C ALA A 77 1.68 15.33 1.16
N ASP A 78 1.79 15.98 2.32
CA ASP A 78 1.85 17.46 2.42
C ASP A 78 3.19 18.06 1.94
N VAL A 79 4.29 17.29 1.89
CA VAL A 79 5.64 17.81 1.56
C VAL A 79 6.12 17.49 0.14
N ALA A 80 5.25 16.94 -0.71
CA ALA A 80 5.50 16.63 -2.12
C ALA A 80 6.81 15.83 -2.34
N VAL A 81 6.76 14.54 -2.01
CA VAL A 81 7.81 13.56 -2.34
C VAL A 81 7.74 13.14 -3.81
N ASP A 82 8.87 12.79 -4.42
CA ASP A 82 8.97 12.27 -5.78
C ASP A 82 8.50 10.81 -5.87
N PHE A 83 8.75 10.03 -4.82
CA PHE A 83 8.27 8.67 -4.59
C PHE A 83 8.34 8.33 -3.10
N TRP A 84 7.77 7.20 -2.70
CA TRP A 84 7.95 6.66 -1.35
C TRP A 84 8.26 5.17 -1.41
N LEU A 85 9.13 4.73 -0.49
CA LEU A 85 9.49 3.33 -0.30
C LEU A 85 8.63 2.76 0.82
N HIS A 86 8.11 1.55 0.61
CA HIS A 86 7.59 0.74 1.71
C HIS A 86 8.49 -0.49 1.85
N LEU A 87 9.11 -0.65 3.01
CA LEU A 87 10.14 -1.66 3.28
C LEU A 87 9.59 -2.91 3.98
N GLY A 88 8.35 -3.30 3.65
CA GLY A 88 7.66 -4.42 4.27
C GLY A 88 6.80 -4.07 5.48
N ASP A 89 6.00 -5.04 5.93
CA ASP A 89 4.93 -4.91 6.92
C ASP A 89 3.89 -3.84 6.54
N PHE A 90 3.47 -3.85 5.28
CA PHE A 90 2.43 -2.97 4.76
C PHE A 90 1.08 -3.26 5.41
N TYR A 91 0.81 -4.53 5.70
CA TYR A 91 -0.24 -4.96 6.61
C TYR A 91 0.25 -6.11 7.49
N TYR A 92 -0.52 -6.37 8.54
CA TYR A 92 -0.29 -7.48 9.47
C TYR A 92 -1.37 -8.54 9.30
N GLU A 93 -1.00 -9.79 9.49
CA GLU A 93 -1.81 -11.01 9.36
C GLU A 93 -2.61 -11.36 10.61
N TYR A 94 -2.26 -10.79 11.77
CA TYR A 94 -2.92 -11.12 13.03
C TYR A 94 -4.40 -10.73 13.07
N GLY A 95 -5.19 -11.50 13.80
CA GLY A 95 -6.52 -11.13 14.29
C GLY A 95 -6.46 -10.19 15.50
N ASN A 96 -7.63 -9.80 15.99
CA ASN A 96 -7.74 -8.94 17.18
C ASN A 96 -7.09 -9.59 18.40
N GLY A 97 -6.34 -8.79 19.18
CA GLY A 97 -5.73 -9.25 20.43
C GLY A 97 -4.61 -10.28 20.30
N LYS A 98 -4.09 -10.52 19.08
CA LYS A 98 -3.06 -11.54 18.80
C LYS A 98 -1.65 -10.98 18.61
N HIS A 99 -1.52 -9.68 18.34
CA HIS A 99 -0.23 -8.98 18.25
C HIS A 99 -0.12 -8.02 19.44
N GLY A 100 0.30 -8.51 20.61
CA GLY A 100 0.17 -7.77 21.87
C GLY A 100 -1.11 -8.12 22.62
N SER A 101 -1.64 -7.22 23.45
CA SER A 101 -2.91 -7.43 24.18
C SER A 101 -4.04 -6.59 23.58
N GLU A 102 -5.31 -7.03 23.68
CA GLU A 102 -6.45 -6.22 23.20
C GLU A 102 -6.49 -4.81 23.82
N SER A 103 -5.92 -4.63 25.02
CA SER A 103 -5.81 -3.33 25.69
C SER A 103 -4.79 -2.39 25.04
N THR A 104 -3.96 -2.84 24.10
CA THR A 104 -3.00 -2.01 23.36
C THR A 104 -3.49 -1.61 21.97
N ASP A 105 -4.61 -2.17 21.50
CA ASP A 105 -5.19 -1.80 20.20
C ASP A 105 -5.81 -0.39 20.28
N PHE A 106 -5.16 0.57 19.63
CA PHE A 106 -5.63 1.95 19.55
C PHE A 106 -6.76 2.11 18.53
N ARG A 107 -6.72 1.34 17.44
CA ARG A 107 -7.69 1.37 16.35
C ARG A 107 -8.28 -0.02 16.13
N LEU A 108 -9.57 -0.16 16.39
CA LEU A 108 -10.30 -1.42 16.25
C LEU A 108 -10.80 -1.63 14.81
N GLY A 109 -11.36 -2.83 14.60
CA GLY A 109 -12.14 -3.17 13.41
C GLY A 109 -11.34 -3.81 12.29
N LEU A 110 -10.36 -4.67 12.62
CA LEU A 110 -9.70 -5.51 11.63
C LEU A 110 -10.71 -6.26 10.76
N ASP A 111 -10.39 -6.37 9.47
CA ASP A 111 -11.16 -7.14 8.51
C ASP A 111 -10.24 -8.14 7.79
N PRO A 112 -10.42 -9.46 7.97
CA PRO A 112 -11.29 -10.09 8.97
C PRO A 112 -10.76 -9.94 10.41
N LEU A 113 -11.55 -10.35 11.41
CA LEU A 113 -11.19 -10.26 12.84
C LEU A 113 -10.25 -11.38 13.34
N HIS A 114 -10.07 -12.43 12.53
CA HIS A 114 -9.18 -13.57 12.81
C HIS A 114 -7.85 -13.45 12.07
N ASP A 115 -6.91 -14.35 12.39
CA ASP A 115 -5.61 -14.45 11.71
C ASP A 115 -5.82 -14.82 10.23
N LEU A 116 -5.08 -14.19 9.31
CA LEU A 116 -5.25 -14.45 7.88
C LEU A 116 -4.68 -15.81 7.51
N VAL A 117 -5.50 -16.66 6.90
CA VAL A 117 -5.06 -18.00 6.46
C VAL A 117 -5.49 -18.32 5.03
N SER A 118 -6.55 -17.68 4.54
CA SER A 118 -7.07 -17.86 3.18
C SER A 118 -6.79 -16.65 2.29
N LEU A 119 -6.82 -16.84 0.97
CA LEU A 119 -6.67 -15.75 0.00
C LEU A 119 -7.72 -14.63 0.18
N ASP A 120 -8.94 -14.97 0.59
CA ASP A 120 -9.99 -13.99 0.89
C ASP A 120 -9.62 -13.12 2.09
N ASP A 121 -9.07 -13.73 3.15
CA ASP A 121 -8.61 -13.00 4.33
C ASP A 121 -7.54 -11.96 3.95
N TYR A 122 -6.53 -12.37 3.18
CA TYR A 122 -5.48 -11.48 2.69
C TYR A 122 -6.00 -10.33 1.83
N ARG A 123 -6.93 -10.62 0.90
CA ARG A 123 -7.55 -9.59 0.05
C ARG A 123 -8.31 -8.57 0.90
N ARG A 124 -9.10 -9.02 1.86
CA ARG A 124 -9.87 -8.16 2.77
C ARG A 124 -8.97 -7.30 3.64
N ARG A 125 -7.90 -7.87 4.22
CA ARG A 125 -6.95 -7.10 5.04
C ARG A 125 -6.22 -6.05 4.21
N HIS A 126 -5.72 -6.44 3.03
CA HIS A 126 -5.05 -5.51 2.14
C HIS A 126 -5.99 -4.38 1.66
N ALA A 127 -7.25 -4.72 1.34
CA ALA A 127 -8.27 -3.74 0.99
C ALA A 127 -8.57 -2.79 2.17
N GLN A 128 -8.69 -3.32 3.38
CA GLN A 128 -8.91 -2.54 4.61
C GLN A 128 -7.84 -1.47 4.77
N TYR A 129 -6.56 -1.84 4.71
CA TYR A 129 -5.47 -0.89 4.91
C TYR A 129 -5.52 0.25 3.89
N ARG A 130 -5.84 -0.07 2.63
CA ARG A 130 -6.02 0.92 1.56
C ARG A 130 -7.28 1.78 1.68
N THR A 131 -8.15 1.53 2.66
CA THR A 131 -9.26 2.45 2.97
C THR A 131 -8.82 3.68 3.77
N ASP A 132 -7.63 3.66 4.36
CA ASP A 132 -7.13 4.79 5.12
C ASP A 132 -6.92 6.03 4.25
N ARG A 133 -7.49 7.16 4.66
CA ARG A 133 -7.50 8.40 3.87
C ARG A 133 -6.12 8.99 3.70
N ASP A 134 -5.24 8.91 4.69
CA ASP A 134 -3.90 9.48 4.59
C ASP A 134 -2.98 8.62 3.71
N LEU A 135 -3.18 7.30 3.72
CA LEU A 135 -2.54 6.41 2.75
C LEU A 135 -3.06 6.67 1.33
N GLN A 136 -4.37 6.83 1.13
CA GLN A 136 -4.94 7.19 -0.18
C GLN A 136 -4.40 8.53 -0.69
N ARG A 137 -4.26 9.52 0.20
CA ARG A 137 -3.66 10.83 -0.13
C ARG A 137 -2.22 10.67 -0.62
N LEU A 138 -1.38 9.91 0.09
CA LEU A 138 0.00 9.71 -0.34
C LEU A 138 0.08 8.92 -1.65
N ALA A 139 -0.69 7.84 -1.78
CA ALA A 139 -0.72 7.01 -3.00
C ALA A 139 -1.19 7.80 -4.23
N ALA A 140 -2.07 8.79 -4.06
CA ALA A 140 -2.48 9.70 -5.12
C ALA A 140 -1.45 10.82 -5.39
N ALA A 141 -0.64 11.20 -4.40
CA ALA A 141 0.34 12.27 -4.53
C ALA A 141 1.66 11.81 -5.16
N ALA A 142 2.09 10.58 -4.90
CA ALA A 142 3.38 10.05 -5.36
C ALA A 142 3.38 8.52 -5.51
N PRO A 143 4.20 7.97 -6.42
CA PRO A 143 4.30 6.53 -6.62
C PRO A 143 4.96 5.82 -5.43
N MET A 144 4.40 4.66 -5.08
CA MET A 144 5.00 3.71 -4.14
C MET A 144 5.98 2.80 -4.86
N ILE A 145 7.13 2.53 -4.25
CA ILE A 145 8.03 1.42 -4.59
C ILE A 145 8.02 0.45 -3.41
N PRO A 146 7.25 -0.65 -3.50
CA PRO A 146 7.10 -1.59 -2.40
C PRO A 146 8.12 -2.73 -2.46
N ILE A 147 8.53 -3.19 -1.28
CA ILE A 147 9.01 -4.54 -1.00
C ILE A 147 8.24 -5.07 0.21
N TRP A 148 8.04 -6.39 0.28
CA TRP A 148 7.41 -7.07 1.41
C TRP A 148 8.45 -7.41 2.49
N ASP A 149 7.98 -7.74 3.69
CA ASP A 149 8.69 -8.48 4.73
C ASP A 149 7.79 -9.68 5.14
N ASP A 150 7.94 -10.19 6.35
CA ASP A 150 7.28 -11.39 6.86
C ASP A 150 5.77 -11.20 7.11
N HIS A 151 5.33 -10.06 7.68
CA HIS A 151 3.92 -9.85 8.04
C HIS A 151 2.94 -9.72 6.85
N GLU A 152 3.43 -9.54 5.62
CA GLU A 152 2.61 -9.74 4.43
C GLU A 152 2.11 -11.20 4.29
N VAL A 153 2.76 -12.14 4.97
CA VAL A 153 2.45 -13.56 5.04
C VAL A 153 2.18 -13.98 6.48
N ALA A 154 3.22 -14.15 7.30
CA ALA A 154 3.14 -14.45 8.73
C ALA A 154 4.45 -14.10 9.44
N ASN A 155 4.33 -13.72 10.71
CA ASN A 155 5.48 -13.33 11.53
C ASN A 155 6.58 -14.40 11.58
N ASP A 156 7.82 -13.96 11.37
CA ASP A 156 9.04 -14.75 11.35
C ASP A 156 8.92 -16.00 10.44
N ASP A 157 8.26 -15.88 9.28
CA ASP A 157 8.15 -17.00 8.36
C ASP A 157 9.50 -17.38 7.73
N TRP A 158 9.71 -18.68 7.61
CA TRP A 158 10.89 -19.26 6.99
C TRP A 158 10.57 -20.68 6.48
N MET A 159 11.55 -21.31 5.84
CA MET A 159 11.35 -22.60 5.15
C MET A 159 10.82 -23.76 6.02
N HIS A 160 10.78 -23.63 7.34
CA HIS A 160 10.28 -24.68 8.26
C HIS A 160 9.12 -24.23 9.16
N GLY A 161 8.59 -23.03 9.00
CA GLY A 161 7.40 -22.59 9.74
C GLY A 161 7.33 -21.07 9.89
N ALA A 162 6.35 -20.64 10.67
CA ALA A 162 6.16 -19.26 11.11
C ALA A 162 5.61 -19.28 12.55
N GLN A 163 5.56 -18.13 13.22
CA GLN A 163 5.06 -18.06 14.60
C GLN A 163 3.55 -18.37 14.71
N ASN A 164 2.79 -17.93 13.72
CA ASN A 164 1.36 -18.16 13.54
C ASN A 164 1.13 -18.76 12.14
N HIS A 165 -0.09 -18.71 11.60
CA HIS A 165 -0.47 -19.31 10.30
C HIS A 165 -0.85 -20.80 10.35
N GLN A 166 -1.73 -21.16 11.29
CA GLN A 166 -2.35 -22.48 11.38
C GLN A 166 -3.86 -22.34 11.09
N PRO A 167 -4.44 -23.15 10.19
CA PRO A 167 -5.88 -23.11 9.88
C PRO A 167 -6.77 -23.62 11.03
#